data_AF-A0A2V7JW94-F1
#
_entry.id   AF-A0A2V7JW94-F1
#
_cell.length_a   1.000
_cell.length_b   1.000
_cell.length_c   1.000
_cell.angle_alpha   90.00
_cell.angle_beta   90.00
_cell.angle_gamma   90.00
#
_symmetry.space_group_name_H-M   'P 1'
#
loop_
_entity.id
_entity.type
_entity.pdbx_description
1 polymer ?
#
loop_
_entity_poly.entity_id
_entity_poly.type
_entity_poly.pdbx_seq_one_letter_code
_entity_poly.pdbx_strand_id
1 'polypeptide(L)'
;MLACAALWFTIFVACGYGVTTPVVVLEELGSSFDAFGRSWELTRDFKLKVLGLAVVAFLLCNILPSQVLQGIANVVMKTAPVAGIVLTVAAVILPLILAPVIAAVITLMYYDLRVRREAFDLQVLGQRLGIV
;
A
#
# COMPACT_ATOMS: atom_id res chain seq x y z
N MET A 1 11.91 -24.45 -1.17
CA MET A 1 11.37 -24.18 -2.53
C MET A 1 9.89 -23.76 -2.50
N LEU A 2 8.98 -24.53 -1.88
CA LEU A 2 7.55 -24.18 -1.80
C LEU A 2 7.26 -22.83 -1.09
N ALA A 3 7.98 -22.50 -0.01
CA ALA A 3 7.78 -21.23 0.71
C ALA A 3 8.13 -19.99 -0.12
N CYS A 4 9.19 -20.06 -0.94
CA CYS A 4 9.58 -18.97 -1.83
C CYS A 4 8.57 -18.78 -2.97
N ALA A 5 8.03 -19.88 -3.52
CA ALA A 5 6.99 -19.82 -4.53
C ALA A 5 5.66 -19.29 -3.97
N ALA A 6 5.31 -19.68 -2.74
CA ALA A 6 4.14 -19.16 -2.05
C ALA A 6 4.27 -17.66 -1.76
N LEU A 7 5.43 -17.21 -1.26
CA LEU A 7 5.73 -15.79 -1.06
C LEU A 7 5.66 -14.99 -2.37
N TRP A 8 6.24 -15.52 -3.45
CA TRP A 8 6.17 -14.88 -4.76
C TRP A 8 4.73 -14.78 -5.26
N PHE A 9 3.95 -15.85 -5.15
CA PHE A 9 2.55 -15.89 -5.58
C PHE A 9 1.67 -14.96 -4.74
N THR A 10 1.84 -14.94 -3.41
CA THR A 10 1.09 -14.04 -2.54
C THR A 10 1.44 -12.58 -2.79
N ILE A 11 2.71 -12.25 -3.05
CA ILE A 11 3.12 -10.89 -3.45
C ILE A 11 2.50 -10.52 -4.79
N PHE A 12 2.54 -11.41 -5.78
CA PHE A 12 1.97 -11.18 -7.11
C PHE A 12 0.45 -10.97 -7.07
N VAL A 13 -0.24 -11.76 -6.26
CA VAL A 13 -1.68 -11.66 -6.01
C VAL A 13 -1.97 -10.36 -5.23
N ALA A 14 -1.30 -10.11 -4.11
CA ALA A 14 -1.49 -8.90 -3.31
C ALA A 14 -1.24 -7.61 -4.11
N CYS A 15 -0.34 -7.61 -5.09
CA CYS A 15 -0.15 -6.48 -6.00
C CYS A 15 -1.34 -6.28 -6.97
N GLY A 16 -2.03 -7.34 -7.37
CA GLY A 16 -3.27 -7.23 -8.15
C GLY A 16 -4.48 -6.79 -7.31
N TYR A 17 -4.51 -7.19 -6.03
CA TYR A 17 -5.62 -6.92 -5.11
C TYR A 17 -5.41 -5.68 -4.23
N GLY A 18 -4.22 -5.09 -4.16
CA GLY A 18 -3.94 -3.94 -3.29
C GLY A 18 -4.76 -2.68 -3.62
N VAL A 19 -5.36 -2.63 -4.80
CA VAL A 19 -6.21 -1.53 -5.30
C VAL A 19 -7.71 -1.88 -5.27
N THR A 20 -8.09 -3.05 -4.76
CA THR A 20 -9.51 -3.43 -4.69
C THR A 20 -10.29 -2.60 -3.67
N THR A 21 -9.67 -2.28 -2.53
CA THR A 21 -10.30 -1.43 -1.50
C THR A 21 -10.71 -0.05 -2.03
N PRO A 22 -9.86 0.73 -2.72
CA PRO A 22 -10.30 2.00 -3.30
C PRO A 22 -11.28 1.85 -4.46
N VAL A 23 -11.20 0.79 -5.28
CA VAL A 23 -12.18 0.55 -6.37
C VAL A 23 -13.59 0.33 -5.81
N VAL A 24 -13.73 -0.47 -4.76
CA VAL A 24 -15.04 -0.75 -4.12
C VAL A 24 -15.62 0.49 -3.42
N VAL A 25 -14.78 1.37 -2.90
CA VAL A 25 -15.23 2.57 -2.15
C VAL A 25 -15.53 3.76 -3.06
N LEU A 26 -14.83 3.89 -4.19
CA LEU A 26 -14.89 5.08 -5.06
C LEU A 26 -15.67 4.87 -6.36
N GLU A 27 -15.86 3.62 -6.81
CA GLU A 27 -16.70 3.31 -7.96
C GLU A 27 -18.02 2.70 -7.47
N GLU A 28 -19.15 3.33 -7.82
CA GLU A 28 -20.49 2.75 -7.66
C GLU A 28 -20.66 1.58 -8.65
N LEU A 29 -20.05 0.44 -8.34
CA LEU A 29 -20.20 -0.79 -9.11
C LEU A 29 -21.42 -1.57 -8.60
N GLY A 30 -22.30 -1.98 -9.52
CA GLY A 30 -23.54 -2.71 -9.20
C GLY A 30 -23.34 -4.11 -8.61
N SER A 31 -22.12 -4.64 -8.58
CA SER A 31 -21.78 -5.93 -7.97
C SER A 31 -20.32 -5.96 -7.49
N SER A 32 -20.08 -6.42 -6.26
CA SER A 32 -18.75 -6.50 -5.64
C SER A 32 -17.75 -7.37 -6.40
N PHE A 33 -18.20 -8.24 -7.31
CA PHE A 33 -17.33 -9.10 -8.13
C PHE A 33 -16.74 -8.39 -9.36
N ASP A 34 -17.41 -7.36 -9.89
CA ASP A 34 -16.92 -6.59 -11.04
C ASP A 34 -15.70 -5.74 -10.67
N ALA A 35 -15.62 -5.32 -9.40
CA ALA A 35 -14.49 -4.59 -8.83
C ALA A 35 -13.17 -5.38 -8.92
N PHE A 36 -13.22 -6.71 -8.81
CA PHE A 36 -12.05 -7.58 -8.92
C PHE A 36 -11.54 -7.72 -10.36
N GLY A 37 -12.45 -7.80 -11.34
CA GLY A 37 -12.09 -7.80 -12.76
C GLY A 37 -11.45 -6.49 -13.17
N ARG A 38 -12.04 -5.37 -12.75
CA ARG A 38 -11.55 -4.01 -12.99
C ARG A 38 -10.17 -3.77 -12.35
N SER A 39 -9.97 -4.13 -11.08
CA SER A 39 -8.65 -3.95 -10.42
C SER A 39 -7.55 -4.75 -11.12
N TRP A 40 -7.87 -5.94 -11.61
CA TRP A 40 -6.95 -6.79 -12.34
C TRP A 40 -6.55 -6.18 -13.70
N GLU A 41 -7.49 -5.57 -14.42
CA GLU A 41 -7.24 -4.89 -15.69
C GLU A 41 -6.38 -3.63 -15.50
N LEU A 42 -6.69 -2.82 -14.49
CA LEU A 42 -5.92 -1.62 -14.13
C LEU A 42 -4.48 -1.97 -13.73
N THR A 43 -4.28 -3.02 -12.94
CA THR A 43 -2.92 -3.41 -12.48
C THR A 43 -2.13 -4.19 -13.53
N ARG A 44 -2.75 -4.78 -14.56
CA ARG A 44 -2.12 -5.74 -15.49
C ARG A 44 -0.82 -5.28 -16.16
N ASP A 45 -0.73 -4.03 -16.64
CA ASP A 45 0.47 -3.51 -17.33
C ASP A 45 1.44 -2.80 -16.39
N PHE A 46 1.03 -2.52 -15.15
CA PHE A 46 1.85 -1.80 -14.17
C PHE A 46 2.14 -2.61 -12.90
N LYS A 47 1.99 -3.95 -12.94
CA LYS A 47 2.19 -4.83 -11.78
C LYS A 47 3.54 -4.63 -11.09
N LEU A 48 4.62 -4.39 -11.84
CA LEU A 48 5.95 -4.12 -11.28
C LEU A 48 6.04 -2.79 -10.54
N LYS A 49 5.34 -1.74 -11.02
CA LYS A 49 5.30 -0.44 -10.33
C LYS A 49 4.46 -0.52 -9.06
N VAL A 50 3.33 -1.23 -9.12
CA VAL A 50 2.47 -1.50 -7.97
C VAL A 50 3.21 -2.32 -6.92
N LEU A 51 3.94 -3.36 -7.34
CA LEU A 51 4.79 -4.15 -6.47
C LEU A 51 5.89 -3.31 -5.85
N GLY A 52 6.60 -2.51 -6.64
CA GLY A 52 7.63 -1.59 -6.15
C GLY A 52 7.08 -0.61 -5.10
N LEU A 53 5.94 0.01 -5.38
CA LEU A 53 5.32 0.95 -4.44
C LEU A 53 4.83 0.25 -3.16
N ALA A 54 4.22 -0.92 -3.28
CA ALA A 54 3.76 -1.71 -2.13
C ALA A 54 4.94 -2.14 -1.24
N VAL A 55 6.04 -2.60 -1.85
CA VAL A 55 7.26 -2.97 -1.13
C VAL A 55 7.87 -1.76 -0.44
N VAL A 56 7.96 -0.62 -1.12
CA VAL A 56 8.48 0.63 -0.54
C VAL A 56 7.59 1.09 0.63
N ALA A 57 6.27 1.14 0.44
CA ALA A 57 5.32 1.53 1.48
C ALA A 57 5.40 0.61 2.70
N PHE A 58 5.50 -0.70 2.48
CA PHE A 58 5.66 -1.68 3.55
C PHE A 58 6.97 -1.50 4.30
N LEU A 59 8.09 -1.32 3.58
CA LEU A 59 9.40 -1.07 4.19
C LEU A 59 9.39 0.21 5.03
N LEU A 60 8.86 1.30 4.49
CA LEU A 60 8.84 2.60 5.16
C LEU A 60 7.90 2.63 6.37
N CYS A 61 6.72 2.00 6.28
CA CYS A 61 5.70 2.11 7.34
C CYS A 61 5.83 1.02 8.42
N ASN A 62 6.32 -0.17 8.07
CA ASN A 62 6.39 -1.31 9.00
C ASN A 62 7.82 -1.66 9.40
N ILE A 63 8.74 -1.76 8.44
CA ILE A 63 10.08 -2.31 8.70
C ILE A 63 11.01 -1.25 9.30
N LEU A 64 11.26 -0.14 8.62
CA LEU A 64 12.20 0.88 9.09
C LEU A 64 11.89 1.40 10.51
N PRO A 65 10.68 1.89 10.81
CA PRO A 65 10.38 2.45 12.13
C PRO A 65 10.50 1.41 13.25
N SER A 66 10.03 0.19 13.03
CA SER A 66 10.08 -0.87 14.04
C SER A 66 11.51 -1.37 14.27
N GLN A 67 12.33 -1.50 13.22
CA GLN A 67 13.71 -1.95 13.33
C GLN A 67 14.61 -0.91 13.99
N VAL A 68 14.40 0.38 13.67
CA VAL A 68 15.13 1.48 14.30
C VAL A 68 14.83 1.53 15.80
N LEU A 69 13.54 1.50 16.20
CA LEU A 69 13.19 1.52 17.62
C LEU A 69 13.67 0.27 18.36
N GLN A 70 13.56 -0.92 17.77
CA GLN A 70 14.07 -2.15 18.38
C GLN A 70 15.59 -2.14 18.53
N GLY A 71 16.32 -1.62 17.54
CA GLY A 71 17.77 -1.45 17.62
C GLY A 71 18.18 -0.55 18.79
N ILE A 72 17.49 0.57 18.96
CA ILE A 72 17.71 1.48 20.10
C ILE A 72 17.32 0.80 21.42
N ALA A 73 16.18 0.12 21.47
CA ALA A 73 15.70 -0.58 22.66
C ALA A 73 16.72 -1.62 23.16
N ASN A 74 17.34 -2.39 22.26
CA ASN A 74 18.35 -3.40 22.61
C ASN A 74 19.62 -2.81 23.22
N VAL A 75 20.04 -1.62 22.79
CA VAL A 75 21.19 -0.92 23.37
C VAL A 75 20.83 -0.37 24.74
N VAL A 76 19.67 0.27 24.86
CA VAL A 76 19.19 0.89 26.11
C VAL A 76 18.87 -0.17 27.17
N MET A 77 18.41 -1.36 26.78
CA MET A 77 18.15 -2.45 27.74
C MET A 77 19.38 -2.86 28.56
N LYS A 78 20.59 -2.63 28.04
CA LYS A 78 21.85 -2.96 28.75
C LYS A 78 22.17 -1.99 29.90
N THR A 79 21.67 -0.75 29.82
CA THR A 79 21.95 0.31 30.81
C THR A 79 20.74 0.67 31.65
N ALA A 80 19.54 0.63 31.07
CA ALA A 80 18.27 0.96 31.71
C ALA A 80 17.17 0.00 31.23
N PRO A 81 16.94 -1.13 31.93
CA PRO A 81 16.01 -2.17 31.46
C PRO A 81 14.56 -1.69 31.34
N VAL A 82 14.11 -0.83 32.26
CA VAL A 82 12.74 -0.25 32.22
C VAL A 82 12.55 0.62 30.97
N ALA A 83 13.52 1.47 30.64
CA ALA A 83 13.45 2.33 29.45
C ALA A 83 13.49 1.51 28.15
N GLY A 84 14.27 0.42 28.12
CA GLY A 84 14.31 -0.50 27.00
C GLY A 84 12.97 -1.18 26.73
N ILE A 85 12.26 -1.64 27.77
CA ILE A 85 10.92 -2.23 27.63
C ILE A 85 9.94 -1.23 27.01
N VAL A 86 9.94 0.03 27.50
CA VAL A 86 9.07 1.10 26.96
C VAL A 86 9.32 1.33 25.46
N LEU A 87 10.58 1.38 25.04
CA LEU A 87 10.94 1.54 23.62
C LEU A 87 10.52 0.33 22.77
N THR A 88 10.58 -0.88 23.33
CA THR A 88 10.15 -2.10 22.65
C THR A 88 8.63 -2.08 22.42
N VAL A 89 7.87 -1.65 23.43
CA VAL A 89 6.42 -1.45 23.31
C VAL A 89 6.09 -0.36 22.28
N ALA A 90 6.83 0.75 22.30
CA ALA A 90 6.67 1.81 21.30
C ALA A 90 6.93 1.31 19.87
N ALA A 91 7.89 0.39 19.67
CA ALA A 91 8.18 -0.21 18.37
C ALA A 91 7.00 -0.99 17.78
N VAL A 92 6.16 -1.58 18.64
CA VAL A 92 4.96 -2.34 18.24
C VAL A 92 3.77 -1.41 17.99
N ILE A 93 3.66 -0.31 18.73
CA ILE A 93 2.56 0.66 18.59
C ILE A 93 2.76 1.58 17.37
N LEU A 94 4.00 1.91 17.03
CA LEU A 94 4.32 2.86 15.97
C LEU A 94 3.72 2.49 14.59
N PRO A 95 3.74 1.22 14.13
CA PRO A 95 3.08 0.81 12.90
C PRO A 95 1.56 1.00 12.89
N LEU A 96 0.89 0.90 14.06
CA LEU A 96 -0.56 1.14 14.15
C LEU A 96 -0.91 2.59 13.85
N ILE A 97 -0.06 3.54 14.27
CA ILE A 97 -0.24 4.96 13.99
C ILE A 97 0.04 5.26 12.50
N LEU A 98 0.94 4.51 11.89
CA LEU A 98 1.30 4.63 10.47
C LEU A 98 0.37 3.86 9.53
N ALA A 99 -0.54 3.02 10.05
CA ALA A 99 -1.53 2.29 9.26
C ALA A 99 -2.31 3.17 8.25
N PRO A 100 -2.85 4.37 8.59
CA PRO A 100 -3.55 5.21 7.62
C PRO A 100 -2.67 5.74 6.48
N VAL A 101 -1.35 5.79 6.67
CA VAL A 101 -0.41 6.21 5.61
C VAL A 101 -0.43 5.20 4.46
N ILE A 102 -0.51 3.90 4.76
CA ILE A 102 -0.60 2.86 3.74
C ILE A 102 -1.90 3.01 2.94
N ALA A 103 -3.01 3.34 3.59
CA ALA A 103 -4.27 3.62 2.90
C ALA A 103 -4.15 4.82 1.95
N ALA A 104 -3.49 5.91 2.37
CA ALA A 104 -3.25 7.08 1.53
C ALA A 104 -2.32 6.76 0.32
N VAL A 105 -1.32 5.91 0.50
CA VAL A 105 -0.46 5.48 -0.61
C VAL A 105 -1.25 4.64 -1.62
N ILE A 106 -2.13 3.75 -1.14
CA ILE A 106 -2.99 2.94 -1.99
C ILE A 106 -3.96 3.82 -2.79
N THR A 107 -4.57 4.83 -2.18
CA THR A 107 -5.48 5.74 -2.88
C THR A 107 -4.75 6.58 -3.92
N LEU A 108 -3.57 7.13 -3.60
CA LEU A 108 -2.76 7.86 -4.59
C LEU A 108 -2.32 6.97 -5.76
N MET A 109 -1.94 5.73 -5.48
CA MET A 109 -1.60 4.76 -6.51
C MET A 109 -2.78 4.46 -7.44
N TYR A 110 -3.99 4.35 -6.89
CA TYR A 110 -5.19 4.19 -7.68
C TYR A 110 -5.40 5.37 -8.64
N TYR A 111 -5.27 6.60 -8.15
CA TYR A 111 -5.40 7.78 -8.99
C TYR A 111 -4.28 7.89 -10.05
N ASP A 112 -3.02 7.57 -9.72
CA ASP A 112 -1.93 7.57 -10.71
C ASP A 112 -2.16 6.55 -11.82
N LEU A 113 -2.65 5.35 -11.48
CA LEU A 113 -3.02 4.33 -12.47
C LEU A 113 -4.18 4.78 -13.35
N ARG A 114 -5.20 5.41 -12.77
CA ARG A 114 -6.37 5.91 -13.50
C ARG A 114 -6.00 7.03 -14.47
N VAL A 115 -5.17 7.98 -14.04
CA VAL A 115 -4.68 9.07 -14.90
C VAL A 115 -3.89 8.51 -16.08
N ARG A 116 -3.00 7.53 -15.84
CA ARG A 116 -2.16 6.95 -16.90
C ARG A 116 -2.91 6.05 -17.87
N ARG A 117 -3.93 5.30 -17.41
CA ARG A 117 -4.65 4.34 -18.25
C ARG A 117 -5.93 4.89 -18.87
N GLU A 118 -6.72 5.62 -18.11
CA GLU A 118 -8.02 6.12 -18.56
C GLU A 118 -7.90 7.52 -19.18
N ALA A 119 -6.69 8.08 -19.25
CA ALA A 119 -6.41 9.42 -19.72
C ALA A 119 -7.35 10.44 -19.05
N PHE A 120 -7.55 10.31 -17.74
CA PHE A 120 -8.44 11.17 -16.95
C PHE A 120 -8.15 12.66 -17.16
N ASP A 121 -6.90 13.01 -17.50
CA ASP A 121 -6.49 14.36 -17.88
C ASP A 121 -7.23 14.89 -19.13
N LEU A 122 -7.52 14.05 -20.13
CA LEU A 122 -8.33 14.40 -21.30
C LEU A 122 -9.81 14.59 -20.96
N GLN A 123 -10.35 13.81 -20.03
CA GLN A 123 -11.73 13.97 -19.56
C GLN A 123 -11.89 15.28 -18.78
N VAL A 124 -10.92 15.60 -17.90
CA VAL A 124 -10.89 16.87 -17.15
C VAL A 124 -10.69 18.06 -18.09
N LEU A 125 -9.85 17.93 -19.13
CA LEU A 125 -9.73 18.96 -20.18
C LEU A 125 -11.04 19.14 -20.95
N GLY A 126 -11.70 18.04 -21.33
CA GLY A 126 -12.98 18.05 -22.04
C GLY A 126 -14.10 18.73 -21.24
N GLN A 127 -14.18 18.47 -19.92
CA GLN A 127 -15.13 19.16 -19.04
C GLN A 127 -14.85 20.66 -18.93
N ARG A 128 -13.57 21.06 -18.84
CA ARG A 128 -13.19 22.49 -18.82
C ARG A 128 -13.47 23.19 -20.14
N LEU A 129 -13.46 22.45 -21.24
CA LEU A 129 -13.78 22.94 -22.58
C LEU A 129 -15.26 22.78 -22.96
N GLY A 130 -16.09 22.18 -22.09
CA GLY A 130 -17.53 22.01 -22.29
C GLY A 130 -17.92 21.02 -23.39
N ILE A 131 -17.03 20.08 -23.74
CA ILE A 131 -17.20 19.13 -24.87
C ILE A 131 -17.75 17.77 -24.42
N VAL A 132 -17.84 17.53 -23.11
CA VAL A 132 -18.41 16.34 -22.44
C VAL A 132 -19.12 16.76 -21.16
#